data_AF-K9V353-F1
#
_entry.id   AF-K9V353-F1
#
_cell.length_a   1.000
_cell.length_b   1.000
_cell.length_c   1.000
_cell.angle_alpha   90.00
_cell.angle_beta   90.00
_cell.angle_gamma   90.00
#
_symmetry.space_group_name_H-M   'P 1'
#
loop_
_entity.id
_entity.type
_entity.pdbx_description
1 polymer ?
#
loop_
_entity_poly.entity_id
_entity_poly.type
_entity_poly.pdbx_seq_one_letter_code
_entity_poly.pdbx_strand_id
1 'polypeptide(L)'
;MMNPISELVWQSVLSGNIQLAKDAIQAYTDEHRITPAIFINVKTDNFPKEIERLQYFDRILGLELTLTQADEIPDFVGAVPNLEYITLTCPNVKQVHFSFHKLKHLQTLHISQPQLLEDFDVDLSQCPALVEFWCDGSNWQKMPQGLHLLRRISCWNHPQMQMEWEQIPFTKAEDIRLDYMALRSLPDNPGFFPKLKELSIEGNPIAELPETICNWGELSGIEIDVSKTQIESLPHSLLRTERSLTINLQDTPFERLLSEALATDATECSQSQLKAKQMYHQLRDCAERSAKGDRVKLIVSNNA
;
A
#
# COMPACT_ATOMS: atom_id res chain seq x y z
N MET A 1 -29.76 3.08 25.01
CA MET A 1 -28.62 3.98 24.84
C MET A 1 -27.66 3.76 26.00
N MET A 2 -26.62 2.94 25.82
CA MET A 2 -25.50 2.93 26.77
C MET A 2 -24.66 4.16 26.47
N ASN A 3 -24.52 5.07 27.43
CA ASN A 3 -23.62 6.21 27.31
C ASN A 3 -22.21 5.68 26.98
N PRO A 4 -21.47 6.30 26.05
CA PRO A 4 -20.05 6.04 25.92
C PRO A 4 -19.39 6.23 27.29
N ILE A 5 -18.56 5.28 27.68
CA ILE A 5 -17.74 5.37 28.89
C ILE A 5 -16.98 6.69 28.80
N SER A 6 -17.17 7.59 29.77
CA SER A 6 -16.59 8.94 29.69
C SER A 6 -15.07 8.87 29.62
N GLU A 7 -14.45 9.85 28.96
CA GLU A 7 -12.99 9.96 28.86
C GLU A 7 -12.31 9.87 30.24
N LEU A 8 -12.95 10.41 31.28
CA LEU A 8 -12.52 10.31 32.68
C LEU A 8 -12.43 8.86 33.20
N VAL A 9 -13.36 7.98 32.80
CA VAL A 9 -13.31 6.57 33.19
C VAL A 9 -12.17 5.87 32.46
N TRP A 10 -11.95 6.16 31.18
CA TRP A 10 -10.80 5.61 30.46
C TRP A 10 -9.47 6.14 30.96
N GLN A 11 -9.36 7.42 31.35
CA GLN A 11 -8.19 7.95 32.05
C GLN A 11 -7.98 7.28 33.41
N SER A 12 -9.05 6.86 34.09
CA SER A 12 -8.94 6.08 35.33
C SER A 12 -8.50 4.63 35.10
N VAL A 13 -8.93 4.02 33.98
CA VAL A 13 -8.56 2.65 33.58
C VAL A 13 -7.12 2.60 33.06
N LEU A 14 -6.75 3.59 32.25
CA LEU A 14 -5.44 3.84 31.67
C LEU A 14 -4.70 4.86 32.55
N SER A 15 -4.38 4.47 33.79
CA SER A 15 -3.61 5.31 34.72
C SER A 15 -2.17 5.52 34.24
N GLY A 16 -1.50 6.58 34.70
CA GLY A 16 -0.05 6.82 34.46
C GLY A 16 0.24 7.89 33.40
N ASN A 17 1.35 7.75 32.66
CA ASN A 17 1.81 8.71 31.62
C ASN A 17 1.06 8.57 30.27
N ILE A 18 -0.18 8.09 30.29
CA ILE A 18 -0.99 7.85 29.08
C ILE A 18 -1.75 9.14 28.76
N GLN A 19 -1.40 9.80 27.64
CA GLN A 19 -2.18 10.91 27.13
C GLN A 19 -3.19 10.38 26.11
N LEU A 20 -4.47 10.39 26.50
CA LEU A 20 -5.56 10.24 25.53
C LEU A 20 -5.52 11.46 24.60
N ALA A 21 -5.55 11.22 23.29
CA ALA A 21 -5.68 12.30 22.33
C ALA A 21 -7.03 13.02 22.48
N LYS A 22 -7.15 14.21 21.90
CA LYS A 22 -8.45 14.90 21.81
C LYS A 22 -9.42 14.02 21.01
N ASP A 23 -10.63 13.82 21.52
CA ASP A 23 -11.62 12.87 20.97
C ASP A 23 -11.15 11.41 20.98
N ALA A 24 -10.29 11.01 21.93
CA ALA A 24 -9.68 9.68 22.01
C ALA A 24 -10.64 8.50 22.02
N ILE A 25 -11.91 8.73 22.38
CA ILE A 25 -12.97 7.73 22.35
C ILE A 25 -14.07 8.22 21.43
N GLN A 26 -14.07 7.66 20.22
CA GLN A 26 -15.13 7.91 19.25
C GLN A 26 -16.05 6.70 19.23
N ALA A 27 -17.29 6.93 19.64
CA ALA A 27 -18.37 5.98 19.49
C ALA A 27 -18.91 6.07 18.07
N TYR A 28 -18.48 5.19 17.17
CA TYR A 28 -19.07 5.10 15.84
C TYR A 28 -20.29 4.18 15.87
N THR A 29 -21.44 4.72 15.47
CA THR A 29 -22.64 3.94 15.15
C THR A 29 -22.79 3.85 13.64
N ASP A 30 -22.52 2.67 13.09
CA ASP A 30 -22.96 2.30 11.73
C ASP A 30 -24.46 1.92 11.81
N GLU A 31 -25.23 2.14 10.75
CA GLU A 31 -26.63 1.71 10.61
C GLU A 31 -26.83 0.21 10.88
N HIS A 32 -25.76 -0.59 10.76
CA HIS A 32 -25.74 -2.04 11.03
C HIS A 32 -25.20 -2.43 12.42
N ARG A 33 -24.68 -1.48 13.21
CA ARG A 33 -24.10 -1.75 14.54
C ARG A 33 -24.97 -1.20 15.67
N ILE A 34 -25.57 -2.12 16.41
CA ILE A 34 -26.39 -1.82 17.60
C ILE A 34 -25.51 -1.30 18.76
N THR A 35 -24.20 -1.54 18.74
CA THR A 35 -23.25 -1.15 19.79
C THR A 35 -22.19 -0.20 19.23
N PRO A 36 -21.89 0.94 19.91
CA PRO A 36 -20.87 1.86 19.45
C PRO A 36 -19.48 1.20 19.48
N ALA A 37 -18.76 1.30 18.36
CA ALA A 37 -17.35 0.93 18.29
C ALA A 37 -16.53 1.83 19.23
N ILE A 38 -15.64 1.26 20.03
CA ILE A 38 -14.68 2.06 20.82
C ILE A 38 -13.37 2.11 20.06
N PHE A 39 -12.99 3.31 19.65
CA PHE A 39 -11.64 3.64 19.20
C PHE A 39 -10.89 4.21 20.40
N ILE A 40 -9.63 3.83 20.58
CA ILE A 40 -8.77 4.36 21.64
C ILE A 40 -7.53 4.95 20.99
N ASN A 41 -7.33 6.26 21.17
CA ASN A 41 -6.11 6.94 20.74
C ASN A 41 -5.22 7.27 21.96
N VAL A 42 -4.03 6.68 21.99
CA VAL A 42 -3.05 6.86 23.06
C VAL A 42 -1.72 7.36 22.49
N LYS A 43 -1.21 8.44 23.07
CA LYS A 43 0.18 8.88 22.89
C LYS A 43 1.00 8.62 24.15
N THR A 44 2.15 7.97 23.98
CA THR A 44 3.03 7.60 25.09
C THR A 44 4.45 7.32 24.60
N ASP A 45 5.42 7.40 25.51
CA ASP A 45 6.82 7.10 25.18
C ASP A 45 7.02 5.61 24.91
N ASN A 46 6.56 4.75 25.82
CA ASN A 46 6.68 3.30 25.71
C ASN A 46 5.30 2.67 25.92
N PHE A 47 5.15 1.39 25.58
CA PHE A 47 3.95 0.64 25.94
C PHE A 47 3.75 0.63 27.47
N PRO A 48 2.75 1.34 28.00
CA PRO A 48 2.50 1.39 29.43
C PRO A 48 1.76 0.12 29.85
N LYS A 49 2.16 -0.51 30.96
CA LYS A 49 1.52 -1.77 31.43
C LYS A 49 0.00 -1.66 31.57
N GLU A 50 -0.51 -0.46 31.84
CA GLU A 50 -1.93 -0.18 31.97
C GLU A 50 -2.70 -0.38 30.65
N ILE A 51 -2.05 -0.19 29.49
CA ILE A 51 -2.67 -0.42 28.19
C ILE A 51 -2.90 -1.92 27.92
N GLU A 52 -2.17 -2.81 28.59
CA GLU A 52 -2.44 -4.25 28.52
C GLU A 52 -3.84 -4.59 29.04
N ARG A 53 -4.47 -3.72 29.84
CA ARG A 53 -5.85 -3.91 30.30
C ARG A 53 -6.86 -3.87 29.16
N LEU A 54 -6.51 -3.30 28.00
CA LEU A 54 -7.38 -3.29 26.81
C LEU A 54 -7.77 -4.71 26.38
N GLN A 55 -6.93 -5.72 26.68
CA GLN A 55 -7.23 -7.13 26.40
C GLN A 55 -8.49 -7.67 27.10
N TYR A 56 -8.99 -6.99 28.13
CA TYR A 56 -10.19 -7.40 28.87
C TYR A 56 -11.48 -6.75 28.36
N PHE A 57 -11.41 -5.87 27.35
CA PHE A 57 -12.56 -5.13 26.84
C PHE A 57 -12.95 -5.62 25.44
N ASP A 58 -14.14 -6.23 25.34
CA ASP A 58 -14.71 -6.84 24.13
C ASP A 58 -15.31 -5.86 23.12
N ARG A 59 -15.43 -4.58 23.49
CA ARG A 59 -16.04 -3.52 22.65
C ARG A 59 -15.01 -2.65 21.92
N ILE A 60 -13.72 -2.88 22.14
CA ILE A 60 -12.66 -2.12 21.46
C ILE A 60 -12.54 -2.69 20.05
N LEU A 61 -12.87 -1.86 19.06
CA LEU A 61 -12.77 -2.23 17.65
C LEU A 61 -11.60 -1.51 16.97
N GLY A 62 -11.15 -0.38 17.52
CA GLY A 62 -10.03 0.36 16.98
C GLY A 62 -9.01 0.77 18.03
N LEU A 63 -7.74 0.67 17.68
CA LEU A 63 -6.63 1.06 18.52
C LEU A 63 -5.64 1.90 17.71
N GLU A 64 -5.49 3.17 18.10
CA GLU A 64 -4.50 4.09 17.55
C GLU A 64 -3.45 4.39 18.61
N LEU A 65 -2.20 4.02 18.35
CA LEU A 65 -1.08 4.24 19.28
C LEU A 65 -0.01 5.10 18.62
N THR A 66 0.39 6.17 19.30
CA THR A 66 1.61 6.92 18.98
C THR A 66 2.65 6.63 20.05
N LEU A 67 3.73 5.96 19.65
CA LEU A 67 4.79 5.46 20.52
C LEU A 67 6.09 6.17 20.18
N THR A 68 6.53 7.09 21.05
CA THR A 68 7.68 7.94 20.75
C THR A 68 9.03 7.29 21.05
N GLN A 69 9.09 6.26 21.88
CA GLN A 69 10.33 5.60 22.35
C GLN A 69 10.27 4.06 22.36
N ALA A 70 9.12 3.45 22.04
CA ALA A 70 9.00 1.99 22.02
C ALA A 70 9.89 1.36 20.94
N ASP A 71 10.57 0.28 21.30
CA ASP A 71 11.44 -0.51 20.42
C ASP A 71 10.76 -1.77 19.87
N GLU A 72 9.68 -2.22 20.47
CA GLU A 72 8.89 -3.38 20.00
C GLU A 72 7.38 -3.14 20.13
N ILE A 73 6.58 -3.75 19.25
CA ILE A 73 5.14 -3.87 19.43
C ILE A 73 4.85 -5.15 20.24
N PRO A 74 4.27 -5.06 21.46
CA PRO A 74 4.11 -6.17 22.37
C PRO A 74 2.92 -7.06 22.01
N ASP A 75 3.00 -8.31 22.49
CA ASP A 75 2.03 -9.37 22.22
C ASP A 75 0.58 -9.06 22.68
N PHE A 76 0.39 -8.22 23.70
CA PHE A 76 -0.95 -7.93 24.22
C PHE A 76 -1.85 -7.28 23.16
N VAL A 77 -1.28 -6.58 22.16
CA VAL A 77 -2.06 -5.99 21.06
C VAL A 77 -2.87 -7.08 20.35
N GLY A 78 -2.25 -8.26 20.17
CA GLY A 78 -2.92 -9.44 19.63
C GLY A 78 -3.95 -10.07 20.57
N ALA A 79 -3.92 -9.73 21.87
CA ALA A 79 -4.86 -10.24 22.87
C ALA A 79 -6.13 -9.38 23.02
N VAL A 80 -6.22 -8.22 22.35
CA VAL A 80 -7.43 -7.37 22.38
C VAL A 80 -8.56 -8.04 21.59
N PRO A 81 -9.65 -8.47 22.26
CA PRO A 81 -10.72 -9.18 21.59
C PRO A 81 -11.47 -8.26 20.62
N ASN A 82 -11.84 -8.80 19.46
CA ASN A 82 -12.64 -8.12 18.42
C ASN A 82 -11.99 -6.90 17.77
N LEU A 83 -10.68 -6.69 17.93
CA LEU A 83 -10.00 -5.58 17.29
C LEU A 83 -10.06 -5.69 15.75
N GLU A 84 -10.53 -4.63 15.09
CA GLU A 84 -10.75 -4.55 13.64
C GLU A 84 -9.77 -3.58 12.97
N TYR A 85 -9.37 -2.52 13.68
CA TYR A 85 -8.51 -1.45 13.18
C TYR A 85 -7.34 -1.23 14.11
N ILE A 86 -6.13 -1.29 13.57
CA ILE A 86 -4.90 -0.92 14.27
C ILE A 86 -4.19 0.17 13.46
N THR A 87 -3.87 1.28 14.12
CA THR A 87 -2.96 2.30 13.59
C THR A 87 -1.84 2.52 14.59
N LEU A 88 -0.59 2.33 14.18
CA LEU A 88 0.59 2.48 15.04
C LEU A 88 1.54 3.50 14.41
N THR A 89 1.80 4.61 15.10
CA THR A 89 2.88 5.54 14.73
C THR A 89 4.06 5.26 15.66
N CYS A 90 5.13 4.69 15.12
CA CYS A 90 6.20 4.11 15.95
C CYS A 90 7.61 4.28 15.34
N PRO A 91 8.20 5.49 15.42
CA PRO A 91 9.53 5.83 14.87
C PRO A 91 10.67 4.88 15.25
N ASN A 92 10.63 4.32 16.45
CA ASN A 92 11.75 3.57 17.03
C ASN A 92 11.52 2.06 17.08
N VAL A 93 10.38 1.56 16.57
CA VAL A 93 10.09 0.14 16.59
C VAL A 93 11.01 -0.61 15.64
N LYS A 94 11.64 -1.65 16.17
CA LYS A 94 12.54 -2.57 15.47
C LYS A 94 11.87 -3.90 15.14
N GLN A 95 10.87 -4.29 15.92
CA GLN A 95 10.27 -5.63 15.86
C GLN A 95 8.76 -5.60 16.17
N VAL A 96 8.01 -6.53 15.59
CA VAL A 96 6.58 -6.76 15.86
C VAL A 96 6.42 -8.19 16.39
N HIS A 97 5.83 -8.36 17.58
CA HIS A 97 5.67 -9.70 18.17
C HIS A 97 4.49 -10.49 17.62
N PHE A 98 4.57 -11.82 17.77
CA PHE A 98 3.85 -12.84 16.99
C PHE A 98 2.34 -12.96 17.23
N SER A 99 1.73 -12.25 18.19
CA SER A 99 0.33 -12.47 18.57
C SER A 99 -0.73 -11.98 17.57
N PHE A 100 -0.38 -11.42 16.40
CA PHE A 100 -1.37 -10.99 15.39
C PHE A 100 -2.23 -12.14 14.86
N HIS A 101 -1.76 -13.39 14.89
CA HIS A 101 -2.57 -14.56 14.56
C HIS A 101 -3.84 -14.71 15.43
N LYS A 102 -3.90 -14.08 16.61
CA LYS A 102 -5.08 -14.08 17.49
C LYS A 102 -6.15 -13.06 17.05
N LEU A 103 -5.78 -12.08 16.23
CA LEU A 103 -6.66 -11.02 15.76
C LEU A 103 -7.56 -11.47 14.62
N LYS A 104 -8.55 -12.32 14.94
CA LYS A 104 -9.45 -12.93 13.93
C LYS A 104 -10.39 -11.96 13.24
N HIS A 105 -10.55 -10.75 13.79
CA HIS A 105 -11.44 -9.72 13.26
C HIS A 105 -10.68 -8.54 12.64
N LEU A 106 -9.34 -8.54 12.67
CA LEU A 106 -8.55 -7.42 12.15
C LEU A 106 -8.75 -7.26 10.65
N GLN A 107 -9.21 -6.08 10.23
CA GLN A 107 -9.48 -5.73 8.84
C GLN A 107 -8.42 -4.78 8.28
N THR A 108 -7.93 -3.85 9.12
CA THR A 108 -6.95 -2.85 8.73
C THR A 108 -5.80 -2.81 9.73
N LEU A 109 -4.58 -2.91 9.23
CA LEU A 109 -3.36 -2.70 9.98
C LEU A 109 -2.52 -1.62 9.31
N HIS A 110 -2.34 -0.50 9.99
CA HIS A 110 -1.49 0.59 9.56
C HIS A 110 -0.35 0.79 10.54
N ILE A 111 0.88 0.74 10.04
CA ILE A 111 2.11 1.01 10.78
C ILE A 111 2.81 2.17 10.07
N SER A 112 2.81 3.34 10.70
CA SER A 112 3.41 4.55 10.17
C SER A 112 4.77 4.79 10.80
N GLN A 113 5.73 5.15 9.95
CA GLN A 113 7.09 5.55 10.33
C GLN A 113 7.89 4.49 11.11
N PRO A 114 7.85 3.17 10.81
CA PRO A 114 8.67 2.21 11.53
C PRO A 114 10.12 2.22 11.01
N GLN A 115 10.84 3.34 11.19
CA GLN A 115 12.15 3.62 10.56
C GLN A 115 13.24 2.62 10.89
N LEU A 116 13.08 1.85 11.97
CA LEU A 116 14.04 0.85 12.42
C LEU A 116 13.55 -0.59 12.23
N LEU A 117 12.36 -0.78 11.64
CA LEU A 117 11.78 -2.10 11.41
C LEU A 117 12.44 -2.74 10.19
N GLU A 118 13.38 -3.64 10.45
CA GLU A 118 14.14 -4.35 9.42
C GLU A 118 13.34 -5.50 8.80
N ASP A 119 12.57 -6.24 9.62
CA ASP A 119 11.75 -7.35 9.16
C ASP A 119 10.36 -7.32 9.83
N PHE A 120 9.32 -7.47 9.01
CA PHE A 120 7.96 -7.71 9.48
C PHE A 120 7.72 -9.22 9.52
N ASP A 121 8.20 -9.87 10.58
CA ASP A 121 8.11 -11.32 10.80
C ASP A 121 6.72 -11.74 11.34
N VAL A 122 5.68 -11.23 10.69
CA VAL A 122 4.31 -11.65 10.94
C VAL A 122 3.71 -12.16 9.64
N ASP A 123 3.26 -13.41 9.68
CA ASP A 123 2.52 -14.02 8.59
C ASP A 123 1.08 -13.48 8.55
N LEU A 124 0.85 -12.50 7.67
CA LEU A 124 -0.45 -11.86 7.50
C LEU A 124 -1.54 -12.85 7.02
N SER A 125 -1.16 -14.02 6.49
CA SER A 125 -2.13 -15.07 6.14
C SER A 125 -2.87 -15.63 7.37
N GLN A 126 -2.32 -15.43 8.58
CA GLN A 126 -2.93 -15.88 9.84
C GLN A 126 -4.00 -14.92 10.36
N CYS A 127 -4.17 -13.76 9.72
CA CYS A 127 -5.21 -12.77 9.97
C CYS A 127 -6.31 -12.90 8.89
N PRO A 128 -7.28 -13.82 9.04
CA PRO A 128 -8.19 -14.21 7.95
C PRO A 128 -9.15 -13.10 7.50
N ALA A 129 -9.39 -12.10 8.37
CA ALA A 129 -10.23 -10.96 8.08
C ALA A 129 -9.44 -9.76 7.51
N LEU A 130 -8.11 -9.85 7.42
CA LEU A 130 -7.29 -8.70 7.02
C LEU A 130 -7.52 -8.38 5.55
N VAL A 131 -7.82 -7.11 5.30
CA VAL A 131 -8.15 -6.58 3.98
C VAL A 131 -7.10 -5.56 3.55
N GLU A 132 -6.61 -4.76 4.50
CA GLU A 132 -5.80 -3.58 4.23
C GLU A 132 -4.55 -3.58 5.12
N PHE A 133 -3.38 -3.47 4.50
CA PHE A 133 -2.10 -3.38 5.21
C PHE A 133 -1.25 -2.24 4.69
N TRP A 134 -0.91 -1.32 5.59
CA TRP A 134 -0.15 -0.12 5.30
C TRP A 134 1.09 -0.11 6.18
N CYS A 135 2.28 -0.02 5.60
CA CYS A 135 3.52 0.00 6.35
C CYS A 135 4.56 0.86 5.62
N ASP A 136 4.61 2.12 6.04
CA ASP A 136 5.27 3.17 5.30
C ASP A 136 6.53 3.64 6.03
N GLY A 137 7.69 3.44 5.38
CA GLY A 137 8.99 3.92 5.88
C GLY A 137 9.67 2.88 6.75
N SER A 138 9.76 1.66 6.23
CA SER A 138 10.46 0.52 6.86
C SER A 138 11.86 0.31 6.25
N ASN A 139 12.62 -0.64 6.79
CA ASN A 139 13.92 -1.10 6.27
C ASN A 139 13.86 -2.55 5.76
N TRP A 140 12.82 -2.90 5.01
CA TRP A 140 12.55 -4.29 4.65
C TRP A 140 13.66 -4.92 3.80
N GLN A 141 14.12 -6.09 4.24
CA GLN A 141 14.98 -6.95 3.42
C GLN A 141 14.15 -7.95 2.60
N LYS A 142 12.95 -8.30 3.10
CA LYS A 142 12.02 -9.24 2.46
C LYS A 142 10.60 -8.70 2.47
N MET A 143 9.83 -9.10 1.46
CA MET A 143 8.39 -8.84 1.41
C MET A 143 7.68 -9.53 2.59
N PRO A 144 6.80 -8.84 3.34
CA PRO A 144 5.98 -9.47 4.38
C PRO A 144 5.15 -10.65 3.85
N GLN A 145 5.15 -11.77 4.59
CA GLN A 145 4.40 -12.96 4.20
C GLN A 145 2.89 -12.70 4.23
N GLY A 146 2.18 -13.19 3.21
CA GLY A 146 0.71 -13.08 3.13
C GLY A 146 0.18 -11.79 2.49
N LEU A 147 1.03 -10.84 2.09
CA LEU A 147 0.59 -9.61 1.41
C LEU A 147 -0.25 -9.87 0.16
N HIS A 148 0.10 -10.90 -0.61
CA HIS A 148 -0.61 -11.31 -1.82
C HIS A 148 -2.09 -11.73 -1.60
N LEU A 149 -2.51 -11.89 -0.34
CA LEU A 149 -3.88 -12.24 0.05
C LEU A 149 -4.76 -11.01 0.35
N LEU A 150 -4.19 -9.81 0.36
CA LEU A 150 -4.87 -8.58 0.77
C LEU A 150 -5.50 -7.86 -0.43
N ARG A 151 -6.48 -7.00 -0.13
CA ARG A 151 -7.16 -6.18 -1.16
C ARG A 151 -6.46 -4.85 -1.36
N ARG A 152 -5.96 -4.23 -0.29
CA ARG A 152 -5.26 -2.95 -0.34
C ARG A 152 -3.93 -3.02 0.38
N ILE A 153 -2.89 -2.59 -0.30
CA ILE A 153 -1.51 -2.69 0.18
C ILE A 153 -0.83 -1.37 -0.08
N SER A 154 -0.26 -0.77 0.95
CA SER A 154 0.60 0.42 0.80
C SER A 154 1.87 0.18 1.58
N CYS A 155 2.98 0.15 0.87
CA CYS A 155 4.27 -0.11 1.46
C CYS A 155 5.32 0.71 0.73
N TRP A 156 6.24 1.31 1.49
CA TRP A 156 7.46 1.83 0.91
C TRP A 156 8.66 1.58 1.81
N ASN A 157 9.81 1.40 1.17
CA ASN A 157 11.08 1.12 1.80
C ASN A 157 12.02 2.31 1.66
N HIS A 158 13.02 2.42 2.53
CA HIS A 158 14.07 3.40 2.32
C HIS A 158 14.85 3.09 1.03
N PRO A 159 15.13 4.07 0.14
CA PRO A 159 15.72 3.83 -1.18
C PRO A 159 17.09 3.13 -1.20
N GLN A 160 17.78 3.09 -0.06
CA GLN A 160 19.09 2.44 0.09
C GLN A 160 18.97 0.94 0.40
N MET A 161 17.79 0.46 0.74
CA MET A 161 17.54 -0.94 1.09
C MET A 161 17.34 -1.79 -0.15
N GLN A 162 17.86 -3.01 -0.10
CA GLN A 162 17.65 -4.01 -1.14
C GLN A 162 16.63 -5.01 -0.62
N MET A 163 15.45 -5.05 -1.25
CA MET A 163 14.44 -6.06 -0.96
C MET A 163 14.52 -7.20 -1.97
N GLU A 164 14.39 -8.43 -1.50
CA GLU A 164 14.10 -9.59 -2.34
C GLU A 164 12.58 -9.67 -2.62
N TRP A 165 12.20 -9.58 -3.90
CA TRP A 165 10.84 -9.79 -4.38
C TRP A 165 10.65 -11.23 -4.89
N GLU A 166 9.86 -12.02 -4.17
CA GLU A 166 9.25 -13.25 -4.69
C GLU A 166 7.95 -12.97 -5.48
N GLN A 167 7.92 -13.33 -6.77
CA GLN A 167 6.77 -13.09 -7.65
C GLN A 167 5.63 -14.08 -7.38
N ILE A 168 4.85 -13.79 -6.33
CA ILE A 168 3.62 -14.53 -5.96
C ILE A 168 2.38 -13.75 -6.43
N PRO A 169 1.40 -14.39 -7.13
CA PRO A 169 0.20 -13.72 -7.62
C PRO A 169 -0.66 -13.05 -6.53
N PHE A 170 -1.01 -11.78 -6.74
CA PHE A 170 -1.88 -10.99 -5.86
C PHE A 170 -3.34 -11.11 -6.30
N THR A 171 -3.94 -12.27 -6.01
CA THR A 171 -5.26 -12.67 -6.56
C THR A 171 -6.45 -11.84 -6.06
N LYS A 172 -6.29 -11.10 -4.97
CA LYS A 172 -7.35 -10.28 -4.35
C LYS A 172 -7.09 -8.78 -4.41
N ALA A 173 -5.88 -8.36 -4.79
CA ALA A 173 -5.47 -6.98 -4.68
C ALA A 173 -6.17 -6.11 -5.73
N GLU A 174 -6.71 -4.99 -5.26
CA GLU A 174 -7.34 -3.94 -6.07
C GLU A 174 -6.42 -2.71 -6.11
N ASP A 175 -5.85 -2.34 -4.96
CA ASP A 175 -5.01 -1.15 -4.81
C ASP A 175 -3.66 -1.56 -4.22
N ILE A 176 -2.58 -1.39 -4.98
CA ILE A 176 -1.23 -1.78 -4.56
C ILE A 176 -0.30 -0.57 -4.69
N ARG A 177 0.37 -0.18 -3.62
CA ARG A 177 1.52 0.73 -3.64
C ARG A 177 2.72 0.04 -3.03
N LEU A 178 3.76 -0.16 -3.84
CA LEU A 178 5.01 -0.82 -3.48
C LEU A 178 6.18 0.09 -3.89
N ASP A 179 6.17 1.31 -3.38
CA ASP A 179 7.07 2.38 -3.81
C ASP A 179 8.45 2.21 -3.15
N TYR A 180 9.51 2.58 -3.87
CA TYR A 180 10.88 2.58 -3.37
C TYR A 180 11.36 1.24 -2.76
N MET A 181 10.78 0.11 -3.15
CA MET A 181 11.13 -1.21 -2.60
C MET A 181 12.26 -1.92 -3.36
N ALA A 182 13.05 -1.20 -4.15
CA ALA A 182 14.14 -1.75 -4.97
C ALA A 182 13.71 -2.87 -5.95
N LEU A 183 12.46 -2.86 -6.39
CA LEU A 183 11.92 -3.81 -7.36
C LEU A 183 12.63 -3.62 -8.71
N ARG A 184 13.16 -4.70 -9.29
CA ARG A 184 13.90 -4.64 -10.57
C ARG A 184 13.09 -5.07 -11.78
N SER A 185 12.03 -5.83 -11.55
CA SER A 185 11.16 -6.35 -12.59
C SER A 185 9.77 -6.60 -12.02
N LEU A 186 8.78 -6.56 -12.89
CA LEU A 186 7.43 -7.02 -12.61
C LEU A 186 7.24 -8.43 -13.19
N PRO A 187 6.29 -9.21 -12.66
CA PRO A 187 5.95 -10.52 -13.22
C PRO A 187 5.37 -10.41 -14.62
N ASP A 188 5.85 -11.20 -15.57
CA ASP A 188 5.22 -11.29 -16.90
C ASP A 188 4.18 -12.43 -16.93
N ASN A 189 3.09 -12.22 -16.19
CA ASN A 189 1.97 -13.16 -16.12
C ASN A 189 0.63 -12.41 -16.09
N PRO A 190 -0.31 -12.69 -17.01
CA PRO A 190 -1.58 -11.98 -17.08
C PRO A 190 -2.48 -12.26 -15.87
N GLY A 191 -2.31 -13.41 -15.21
CA GLY A 191 -3.08 -13.80 -14.02
C GLY A 191 -2.53 -13.27 -12.71
N PHE A 192 -1.50 -12.41 -12.74
CA PHE A 192 -0.82 -11.99 -11.52
C PHE A 192 -1.65 -11.02 -10.67
N PHE A 193 -2.37 -10.09 -11.30
CA PHE A 193 -3.22 -9.10 -10.61
C PHE A 193 -4.64 -9.06 -11.21
N PRO A 194 -5.48 -10.09 -11.03
CA PRO A 194 -6.76 -10.20 -11.73
C PRO A 194 -7.82 -9.16 -11.34
N LYS A 195 -7.64 -8.46 -10.21
CA LYS A 195 -8.58 -7.47 -9.65
C LYS A 195 -8.03 -6.05 -9.56
N LEU A 196 -6.81 -5.83 -10.06
CA LEU A 196 -6.10 -4.56 -9.98
C LEU A 196 -6.91 -3.41 -10.56
N LYS A 197 -6.87 -2.27 -9.87
CA LYS A 197 -7.42 -0.98 -10.28
C LYS A 197 -6.34 0.09 -10.23
N GLU A 198 -5.52 0.06 -9.18
CA GLU A 198 -4.39 0.97 -8.98
C GLU A 198 -3.11 0.19 -8.64
N LEU A 199 -2.02 0.52 -9.33
CA LEU A 199 -0.67 0.04 -9.02
C LEU A 199 0.29 1.22 -8.95
N SER A 200 0.97 1.41 -7.83
CA SER A 200 2.11 2.32 -7.70
C SER A 200 3.36 1.50 -7.42
N ILE A 201 4.39 1.76 -8.22
CA ILE A 201 5.74 1.22 -8.08
C ILE A 201 6.75 2.36 -8.22
N GLU A 202 6.40 3.55 -7.73
CA GLU A 202 7.20 4.76 -7.81
C GLU A 202 8.61 4.51 -7.27
N GLY A 203 9.63 5.07 -7.93
CA GLY A 203 10.99 5.07 -7.40
C GLY A 203 11.68 3.70 -7.38
N ASN A 204 11.12 2.68 -8.03
CA ASN A 204 11.76 1.39 -8.19
C ASN A 204 12.71 1.35 -9.40
N PRO A 205 13.84 0.62 -9.32
CA PRO A 205 14.80 0.47 -10.43
C PRO A 205 14.30 -0.50 -11.52
N ILE A 206 13.06 -0.35 -11.97
CA ILE A 206 12.44 -1.11 -13.05
C ILE A 206 12.83 -0.47 -14.39
N ALA A 207 13.34 -1.29 -15.32
CA ALA A 207 13.76 -0.84 -16.65
C ALA A 207 12.72 -1.10 -17.74
N GLU A 208 11.82 -2.06 -17.52
CA GLU A 208 10.84 -2.51 -18.52
C GLU A 208 9.52 -2.88 -17.83
N LEU A 209 8.41 -2.59 -18.52
CA LEU A 209 7.08 -3.08 -18.13
C LEU A 209 6.78 -4.39 -18.86
N PRO A 210 6.10 -5.36 -18.21
CA PRO A 210 5.82 -6.66 -18.80
C PRO A 210 4.81 -6.55 -19.94
N GLU A 211 4.92 -7.40 -20.96
CA GLU A 211 3.96 -7.47 -22.08
C GLU A 211 2.55 -7.78 -21.59
N THR A 212 2.43 -8.50 -20.48
CA THR A 212 1.15 -8.86 -19.86
C THR A 212 0.49 -7.75 -19.03
N ILE A 213 1.10 -6.56 -18.91
CA ILE A 213 0.53 -5.44 -18.12
C ILE A 213 -0.87 -5.03 -18.58
N CYS A 214 -1.15 -5.17 -19.89
CA CYS A 214 -2.48 -4.92 -20.47
C CYS A 214 -3.55 -5.92 -20.03
N ASN A 215 -3.16 -7.05 -19.46
CA ASN A 215 -4.07 -8.12 -19.06
C ASN A 215 -4.41 -8.12 -17.58
N TRP A 216 -3.69 -7.33 -16.78
CA TRP A 216 -4.00 -7.15 -15.37
C TRP A 216 -5.34 -6.46 -15.19
N GLY A 217 -5.87 -6.54 -13.98
CA GLY A 217 -7.10 -5.89 -13.56
C GLY A 217 -8.37 -6.41 -14.22
N GLU A 218 -9.46 -5.80 -13.77
CA GLU A 218 -10.76 -5.94 -14.41
C GLU A 218 -10.85 -5.06 -15.67
N LEU A 219 -11.90 -5.24 -16.48
CA LEU A 219 -12.05 -4.53 -17.76
C LEU A 219 -12.18 -3.00 -17.63
N SER A 220 -12.42 -2.47 -16.42
CA SER A 220 -12.71 -1.06 -16.14
C SER A 220 -11.54 -0.08 -16.31
N GLY A 221 -10.39 -0.57 -16.75
CA GLY A 221 -9.17 0.21 -16.89
C GLY A 221 -8.41 0.37 -15.58
N ILE A 222 -7.11 0.64 -15.70
CA ILE A 222 -6.14 0.58 -14.59
C ILE A 222 -5.31 1.85 -14.59
N GLU A 223 -5.02 2.37 -13.40
CA GLU A 223 -4.03 3.41 -13.18
C GLU A 223 -2.72 2.79 -12.68
N ILE A 224 -1.62 3.12 -13.35
CA ILE A 224 -0.29 2.59 -13.04
C ILE A 224 0.66 3.76 -12.85
N ASP A 225 1.25 3.88 -11.68
CA ASP A 225 2.29 4.84 -11.37
C ASP A 225 3.66 4.19 -11.44
N VAL A 226 4.44 4.62 -12.42
CA VAL A 226 5.83 4.21 -12.62
C VAL A 226 6.76 5.41 -12.58
N SER A 227 6.35 6.46 -11.89
CA SER A 227 7.16 7.66 -11.76
C SER A 227 8.50 7.38 -11.06
N LYS A 228 9.54 8.13 -11.43
CA LYS A 228 10.91 7.98 -10.90
C LYS A 228 11.49 6.57 -11.06
N THR A 229 10.99 5.78 -12.01
CA THR A 229 11.58 4.51 -12.40
C THR A 229 12.58 4.70 -13.55
N GLN A 230 13.25 3.63 -13.97
CA GLN A 230 14.22 3.65 -15.06
C GLN A 230 13.65 3.05 -16.34
N ILE A 231 12.34 3.15 -16.55
CA ILE A 231 11.68 2.53 -17.71
C ILE A 231 12.20 3.13 -19.01
N GLU A 232 12.85 2.30 -19.83
CA GLU A 232 13.46 2.70 -21.10
C GLU A 232 12.59 2.34 -22.31
N SER A 233 11.63 1.41 -22.16
CA SER A 233 10.72 0.94 -23.21
C SER A 233 9.31 0.70 -22.68
N LEU A 234 8.33 0.80 -23.57
CA LEU A 234 6.95 0.39 -23.29
C LEU A 234 6.62 -0.92 -24.01
N PRO A 235 5.75 -1.78 -23.45
CA PRO A 235 5.45 -3.07 -24.05
C PRO A 235 4.62 -2.90 -25.32
N HIS A 236 4.87 -3.76 -26.31
CA HIS A 236 4.15 -3.75 -27.58
C HIS A 236 2.65 -4.02 -27.41
N SER A 237 2.27 -4.70 -26.32
CA SER A 237 0.87 -4.92 -25.96
C SER A 237 0.07 -3.61 -25.80
N LEU A 238 0.70 -2.47 -25.46
CA LEU A 238 0.02 -1.16 -25.40
C LEU A 238 -0.50 -0.72 -26.78
N LEU A 239 0.13 -1.16 -27.88
CA LEU A 239 -0.27 -0.82 -29.24
C LEU A 239 -1.46 -1.65 -29.74
N ARG A 240 -1.76 -2.74 -29.05
CA ARG A 240 -2.78 -3.73 -29.45
C ARG A 240 -3.93 -3.83 -28.46
N THR A 241 -3.74 -3.34 -27.24
CA THR A 241 -4.77 -3.38 -26.20
C THR A 241 -6.00 -2.56 -26.58
N GLU A 242 -7.16 -3.10 -26.24
CA GLU A 242 -8.45 -2.41 -26.27
C GLU A 242 -8.86 -1.89 -24.90
N ARG A 243 -8.09 -2.25 -23.85
CA ARG A 243 -8.33 -1.78 -22.49
C ARG A 243 -7.79 -0.37 -22.30
N SER A 244 -8.42 0.36 -21.39
CA SER A 244 -7.93 1.67 -20.97
C SER A 244 -6.84 1.50 -19.91
N LEU A 245 -5.66 2.07 -20.12
CA LEU A 245 -4.61 2.16 -19.12
C LEU A 245 -4.16 3.62 -19.01
N THR A 246 -3.98 4.09 -17.79
CA THR A 246 -3.38 5.39 -17.50
C THR A 246 -2.05 5.13 -16.82
N ILE A 247 -0.95 5.59 -17.42
CA ILE A 247 0.41 5.32 -16.92
C ILE A 247 1.07 6.65 -16.54
N ASN A 248 1.35 6.89 -15.26
CA ASN A 248 2.15 8.03 -14.82
C ASN A 248 3.63 7.75 -15.09
N LEU A 249 4.23 8.56 -15.98
CA LEU A 249 5.62 8.45 -16.44
C LEU A 249 6.50 9.59 -15.89
N GLN A 250 6.05 10.30 -14.85
CA GLN A 250 6.78 11.42 -14.27
C GLN A 250 8.22 11.02 -13.90
N ASP A 251 9.20 11.84 -14.25
CA ASP A 251 10.62 11.62 -13.91
C ASP A 251 11.19 10.26 -14.39
N THR A 252 10.70 9.75 -15.52
CA THR A 252 11.28 8.58 -16.24
C THR A 252 12.23 9.04 -17.37
N PRO A 253 13.12 8.18 -17.89
CA PRO A 253 14.05 8.55 -18.95
C PRO A 253 13.36 8.67 -20.33
N PHE A 254 12.59 9.75 -20.54
CA PHE A 254 11.81 10.00 -21.77
C PHE A 254 12.60 9.93 -23.08
N GLU A 255 13.89 10.28 -23.09
CA GLU A 255 14.73 10.20 -24.28
C GLU A 255 14.80 8.76 -24.84
N ARG A 256 14.85 7.77 -23.94
CA ARG A 256 14.86 6.33 -24.28
C ARG A 256 13.51 5.90 -24.82
N LEU A 257 12.43 6.24 -24.10
CA LEU A 257 11.05 5.97 -24.51
C LEU A 257 10.73 6.51 -25.91
N LEU A 258 11.15 7.75 -26.21
CA LEU A 258 10.94 8.35 -27.53
C LEU A 258 11.75 7.65 -28.63
N SER A 259 12.98 7.22 -28.31
CA SER A 259 13.82 6.50 -29.27
C SER A 259 13.27 5.12 -29.64
N GLU A 260 12.71 4.41 -28.66
CA GLU A 260 12.05 3.11 -28.85
C GLU A 260 10.76 3.27 -29.66
N ALA A 261 9.88 4.20 -29.28
CA ALA A 261 8.62 4.44 -29.98
C ALA A 261 8.81 4.78 -31.48
N LEU A 262 9.88 5.50 -31.84
CA LEU A 262 10.24 5.78 -33.24
C LEU A 262 10.69 4.54 -34.02
N ALA A 263 11.33 3.58 -33.35
CA ALA A 263 11.77 2.33 -33.99
C ALA A 263 10.58 1.39 -34.27
N THR A 264 9.57 1.40 -33.39
CA THR A 264 8.41 0.51 -33.44
C THR A 264 7.42 0.87 -34.56
N ASP A 265 7.32 2.16 -34.93
CA ASP A 265 6.46 2.68 -36.03
C ASP A 265 6.67 1.97 -37.40
N ALA A 266 7.86 1.40 -37.65
CA ALA A 266 8.21 0.83 -38.95
C ALA A 266 7.71 -0.62 -39.20
N THR A 267 7.20 -1.32 -38.18
CA THR A 267 7.03 -2.80 -38.25
C THR A 267 5.60 -3.32 -38.03
N GLU A 268 4.64 -2.46 -37.68
CA GLU A 268 3.29 -2.90 -37.28
C GLU A 268 2.17 -2.70 -38.34
N CYS A 269 0.99 -3.29 -38.10
CA CYS A 269 -0.21 -3.15 -38.95
C CYS A 269 -0.78 -1.72 -38.93
N SER A 270 -1.60 -1.34 -39.92
CA SER A 270 -2.06 0.04 -40.12
C SER A 270 -2.78 0.68 -38.92
N GLN A 271 -3.53 -0.09 -38.12
CA GLN A 271 -4.18 0.43 -36.90
C GLN A 271 -3.19 0.63 -35.76
N SER A 272 -2.26 -0.30 -35.55
CA SER A 272 -1.25 -0.20 -34.49
C SER A 272 -0.21 0.89 -34.79
N GLN A 273 0.10 1.14 -36.08
CA GLN A 273 0.88 2.31 -36.51
C GLN A 273 0.24 3.65 -36.11
N LEU A 274 -1.09 3.76 -36.19
CA LEU A 274 -1.78 4.99 -35.75
C LEU A 274 -1.67 5.16 -34.23
N LYS A 275 -1.88 4.09 -33.47
CA LYS A 275 -1.70 4.09 -32.00
C LYS A 275 -0.25 4.41 -31.61
N ALA A 276 0.74 3.85 -32.30
CA ALA A 276 2.15 4.12 -32.06
C ALA A 276 2.49 5.60 -32.29
N LYS A 277 2.03 6.18 -33.41
CA LYS A 277 2.18 7.62 -33.67
C LYS A 277 1.50 8.50 -32.61
N GLN A 278 0.29 8.14 -32.17
CA GLN A 278 -0.42 8.85 -31.10
C GLN A 278 0.34 8.76 -29.77
N MET A 279 0.83 7.57 -29.42
CA MET A 279 1.63 7.31 -28.23
C MET A 279 2.92 8.12 -28.26
N TYR A 280 3.63 8.17 -29.39
CA TYR A 280 4.82 9.01 -29.57
C TYR A 280 4.54 10.50 -29.32
N HIS A 281 3.44 11.03 -29.86
CA HIS A 281 3.06 12.42 -29.61
C HIS A 281 2.70 12.69 -28.14
N GLN A 282 1.99 11.77 -27.49
CA GLN A 282 1.70 11.86 -26.05
C GLN A 282 2.98 11.82 -25.22
N LEU A 283 3.92 10.90 -25.53
CA LEU A 283 5.21 10.80 -24.86
C LEU A 283 6.02 12.08 -24.99
N ARG A 284 6.00 12.72 -26.17
CA ARG A 284 6.69 14.00 -26.38
C ARG A 284 6.10 15.13 -25.54
N ASP A 285 4.76 15.24 -25.49
CA ASP A 285 4.08 16.21 -24.62
C ASP A 285 4.39 15.94 -23.13
N CYS A 286 4.38 14.67 -22.72
CA CYS A 286 4.76 14.27 -21.38
C CYS A 286 6.21 14.67 -21.07
N ALA A 287 7.16 14.45 -21.98
CA ALA A 287 8.55 14.86 -21.76
C ALA A 287 8.69 16.38 -21.55
N GLU A 288 8.01 17.19 -22.38
CA GLU A 288 8.05 18.65 -22.29
C GLU A 288 7.40 19.18 -21.01
N ARG A 289 6.32 18.55 -20.54
CA ARG A 289 5.59 18.91 -19.32
C ARG A 289 6.33 18.46 -18.06
N SER A 290 6.87 17.24 -18.05
CA SER A 290 7.68 16.70 -16.95
C SER A 290 8.90 17.60 -16.71
N ALA A 291 9.55 18.11 -17.76
CA ALA A 291 10.68 19.04 -17.65
C ALA A 291 10.31 20.40 -17.00
N LYS A 292 9.03 20.76 -16.99
CA LYS A 292 8.49 21.96 -16.32
C LYS A 292 7.99 21.68 -14.90
N GLY A 293 8.03 20.42 -14.46
CA GLY A 293 7.47 19.99 -13.17
C GLY A 293 5.95 19.78 -13.19
N ASP A 294 5.31 19.78 -14.37
CA ASP A 294 3.90 19.46 -14.50
C ASP A 294 3.70 17.95 -14.41
N ARG A 295 2.60 17.50 -13.79
CA ARG A 295 2.23 16.08 -13.74
C ARG A 295 1.91 15.54 -15.13
N VAL A 296 2.43 14.35 -15.45
CA VAL A 296 2.26 13.72 -16.76
C VAL A 296 1.70 12.31 -16.66
N LYS A 297 0.84 11.96 -17.62
CA LYS A 297 0.25 10.62 -17.72
C LYS A 297 0.10 10.27 -19.19
N LEU A 298 0.55 9.08 -19.56
CA LEU A 298 0.25 8.45 -20.85
C LEU A 298 -1.12 7.79 -20.76
N ILE A 299 -2.01 8.11 -21.69
CA ILE A 299 -3.35 7.53 -21.75
C ILE A 299 -3.38 6.56 -22.94
N VAL A 300 -3.48 5.28 -22.63
CA VAL A 300 -3.70 4.21 -23.59
C VAL A 300 -5.19 3.90 -23.55
N SER A 301 -5.93 4.22 -24.60
CA SER A 301 -7.34 3.87 -24.70
C SER A 301 -7.73 3.62 -26.14
N ASN A 302 -8.87 2.94 -26.35
CA ASN A 302 -9.37 2.66 -27.69
C ASN A 302 -10.14 3.84 -28.32
N ASN A 303 -10.45 4.88 -27.54
CA ASN A 303 -11.24 6.01 -27.98
C ASN A 303 -10.34 7.24 -28.17
N ALA A 304 -10.14 7.60 -29.44
CA ALA A 304 -9.64 8.91 -29.87
C ALA A 304 -10.71 10.00 -29.66
#